data_AF-G0NHK5-F1
#
_entry.id   AF-G0NHK5-F1
#
_cell.length_a   1.000
_cell.length_b   1.000
_cell.length_c   1.000
_cell.angle_alpha   90.00
_cell.angle_beta   90.00
_cell.angle_gamma   90.00
#
_symmetry.space_group_name_H-M   'P 1'
#
loop_
_entity.id
_entity.type
_entity.pdbx_description
1 polymer ?
#
loop_
_entity_poly.entity_id
_entity_poly.type
_entity_poly.pdbx_seq_one_letter_code
_entity_poly.pdbx_strand_id
1 'polypeptide(L)'
;MNLLFTTLLAAGLIAICHAACDVCNCERGPGVFTEEYFNANIRDEWEATEYRYFVPVTKVKVVNCELVLECDFPERDESQTNVQAAVGPLGTSTGFNLQGTNCVDGTQWHSENEGDIQYVGCFIIVSKY
;
A
#
# COMPACT_ATOMS: atom_id res chain seq x y z
N MET A 1 15.98 -56.26 -16.86
CA MET A 1 16.32 -55.14 -17.77
C MET A 1 15.10 -54.90 -18.64
N ASN A 2 14.37 -53.78 -18.65
CA ASN A 2 14.66 -52.41 -18.20
C ASN A 2 13.47 -51.87 -17.38
N LEU A 3 13.64 -51.87 -16.06
CA LEU A 3 12.77 -51.20 -15.08
C LEU A 3 13.16 -49.70 -14.97
N LEU A 4 13.38 -49.04 -16.11
CA LEU A 4 13.96 -47.70 -16.18
C LEU A 4 13.05 -46.66 -16.86
N PHE A 5 11.80 -47.00 -17.18
CA PHE A 5 10.90 -46.08 -17.90
C PHE A 5 9.70 -45.58 -17.12
N THR A 6 9.49 -46.02 -15.86
CA THR A 6 8.35 -45.56 -15.04
C THR A 6 8.73 -44.69 -13.85
N THR A 7 10.02 -44.53 -13.53
CA THR A 7 10.46 -43.68 -12.42
C THR A 7 10.75 -42.22 -12.80
N LEU A 8 10.78 -41.89 -14.10
CA LEU A 8 11.01 -40.51 -14.57
C LEU A 8 9.77 -39.60 -14.51
N LEU A 9 8.58 -40.15 -14.25
CA LEU A 9 7.36 -39.35 -14.16
C LEU A 9 7.05 -38.83 -12.74
N ALA A 10 7.73 -39.34 -11.70
CA ALA A 10 7.45 -39.00 -10.31
C ALA A 10 8.33 -37.85 -9.75
N ALA A 11 9.38 -37.44 -10.47
CA ALA A 11 10.27 -36.35 -10.03
C ALA A 11 9.95 -34.99 -10.71
N GLY A 12 9.07 -34.96 -11.71
CA GLY A 12 8.67 -33.73 -12.41
C GLY A 12 7.54 -32.94 -11.73
N LEU A 13 6.96 -33.47 -10.65
CA LEU A 13 5.78 -32.92 -9.97
C LEU A 13 6.09 -32.33 -8.58
N ILE A 14 7.37 -32.11 -8.25
CA ILE A 14 7.80 -31.40 -7.03
C ILE A 14 8.38 -30.00 -7.37
N ALA A 15 8.19 -29.53 -8.61
CA ALA A 15 8.43 -28.14 -8.98
C ALA A 15 7.14 -27.28 -8.95
N ILE A 16 6.03 -27.83 -8.44
CA ILE A 16 4.72 -27.17 -8.40
C ILE A 16 4.30 -26.99 -6.94
N CYS A 17 4.98 -26.11 -6.21
CA CYS A 17 4.48 -25.56 -4.93
C CYS A 17 5.15 -24.23 -4.54
N HIS A 18 6.25 -23.82 -5.17
CA HIS A 18 6.82 -22.49 -4.95
C HIS A 18 6.10 -21.36 -5.70
N ALA A 19 5.05 -21.66 -6.48
CA ALA A 19 4.31 -20.67 -7.28
C ALA A 19 2.86 -20.44 -6.78
N ALA A 20 2.46 -21.07 -5.68
CA ALA A 20 1.11 -20.88 -5.10
C ALA A 20 1.13 -20.67 -3.58
N CYS A 21 2.31 -20.56 -2.98
CA CYS A 21 2.45 -19.80 -1.76
C CYS A 21 2.75 -18.38 -2.22
N ASP A 22 1.74 -17.51 -2.25
CA ASP A 22 1.92 -16.07 -2.14
C ASP A 22 2.60 -15.81 -0.79
N VAL A 23 3.91 -16.08 -0.72
CA VAL A 23 4.75 -15.46 0.27
C VAL A 23 4.60 -14.00 -0.06
N CYS A 24 3.97 -13.23 0.82
CA CYS A 24 3.89 -11.79 0.65
C CYS A 24 5.31 -11.30 0.52
N ASN A 25 5.71 -10.99 -0.72
CA ASN A 25 7.14 -10.95 -1.00
C ASN A 25 7.77 -9.78 -0.21
N CYS A 26 7.00 -8.74 0.12
CA CYS A 26 7.43 -7.61 0.94
C CYS A 26 7.21 -7.93 2.42
N GLU A 27 8.30 -8.17 3.15
CA GLU A 27 8.27 -8.36 4.60
C GLU A 27 8.04 -7.05 5.38
N ARG A 28 8.19 -5.89 4.71
CA ARG A 28 8.08 -4.56 5.32
C ARG A 28 7.17 -3.64 4.51
N GLY A 29 6.47 -2.77 5.21
CA GLY A 29 5.73 -1.66 4.59
C GLY A 29 6.66 -0.52 4.16
N PRO A 30 6.17 0.41 3.32
CA PRO A 30 6.89 1.64 2.96
C PRO A 30 7.10 2.55 4.18
N GLY A 31 7.91 3.60 3.99
CA GLY A 31 8.04 4.66 4.98
C GLY A 31 6.73 5.42 5.19
N VAL A 32 6.56 6.06 6.35
CA VAL A 32 5.41 6.93 6.62
C VAL A 32 5.78 8.38 6.31
N PHE A 33 4.95 9.14 5.61
CA PHE A 33 5.19 10.57 5.42
C PHE A 33 4.95 11.36 6.73
N THR A 34 5.74 12.41 6.92
CA THR A 34 5.61 13.29 8.09
C THR A 34 4.52 14.33 7.90
N GLU A 35 4.13 15.00 8.98
CA GLU A 35 3.24 16.17 8.91
C GLU A 35 3.85 17.30 8.06
N GLU A 36 5.17 17.51 8.16
CA GLU A 36 5.89 18.47 7.32
C GLU A 36 5.75 18.14 5.83
N TYR A 37 5.96 16.88 5.46
CA TYR A 37 5.77 16.40 4.10
C TYR A 37 4.33 16.62 3.63
N PHE A 38 3.35 16.24 4.45
CA PHE A 38 1.93 16.39 4.16
C PHE A 38 1.56 17.85 3.90
N ASN A 39 2.01 18.76 4.77
CA ASN A 39 1.72 20.18 4.64
C ASN A 39 2.33 20.76 3.36
N ALA A 40 3.55 20.35 3.00
CA ALA A 40 4.25 20.87 1.83
C ALA A 40 3.73 20.30 0.49
N ASN A 41 3.26 19.04 0.47
CA ASN A 41 3.03 18.32 -0.80
C ASN A 41 1.59 17.81 -1.00
N ILE A 42 0.78 17.68 0.04
CA ILE A 42 -0.54 17.02 -0.04
C ILE A 42 -1.68 17.97 0.34
N ARG A 43 -1.49 18.79 1.38
CA ARG A 43 -2.53 19.68 1.89
C ARG A 43 -2.86 20.79 0.90
N ASP A 44 -1.82 21.47 0.44
CA ASP A 44 -1.96 22.73 -0.29
C ASP A 44 -2.39 22.52 -1.75
N GLU A 45 -2.28 21.29 -2.29
CA GLU A 45 -2.69 20.94 -3.66
C GLU A 45 -4.21 21.10 -3.89
N TRP A 46 -5.03 20.87 -2.86
CA TRP A 46 -6.50 20.86 -2.95
C TRP A 46 -7.18 21.88 -2.05
N GLU A 47 -6.42 22.84 -1.52
CA GLU A 47 -6.93 23.85 -0.60
C GLU A 47 -8.07 24.69 -1.22
N ALA A 48 -8.18 24.78 -2.54
CA ALA A 48 -9.28 25.48 -3.20
C ALA A 48 -10.65 24.83 -2.94
N THR A 49 -10.72 23.50 -2.82
CA THR A 49 -11.98 22.73 -2.76
C THR A 49 -12.19 21.97 -1.45
N GLU A 50 -11.13 21.72 -0.70
CA GLU A 50 -11.14 20.83 0.46
C GLU A 50 -10.29 21.39 1.61
N TYR A 51 -10.64 21.04 2.85
CA TYR A 51 -9.72 21.10 3.98
C TYR A 51 -9.11 19.72 4.22
N ARG A 52 -7.79 19.65 4.32
CA ARG A 52 -7.07 18.40 4.60
C ARG A 52 -6.33 18.48 5.93
N TYR A 53 -6.49 17.47 6.77
CA TYR A 53 -5.88 17.41 8.10
C TYR A 53 -5.01 16.18 8.23
N PHE A 54 -3.74 16.37 8.58
CA PHE A 54 -2.81 15.29 8.86
C PHE A 54 -3.33 14.37 9.98
N VAL A 55 -3.15 13.07 9.81
CA VAL A 55 -3.39 12.05 10.85
C VAL A 55 -2.16 11.16 10.96
N PRO A 56 -1.55 11.05 12.15
CA PRO A 56 -0.37 10.20 12.32
C PRO A 56 -0.74 8.72 12.11
N VAL A 57 0.10 8.01 11.36
CA VAL A 57 0.02 6.54 11.29
C VAL A 57 0.57 5.96 12.58
N THR A 58 -0.24 5.17 13.28
CA THR A 58 0.19 4.48 14.50
C THR A 58 0.90 3.17 14.17
N LYS A 59 0.52 2.51 13.08
CA LYS A 59 1.18 1.27 12.63
C LYS A 59 1.02 1.04 11.12
N VAL A 60 2.07 0.47 10.52
CA VAL A 60 2.03 -0.09 9.16
C VAL A 60 2.13 -1.61 9.28
N LYS A 61 1.19 -2.33 8.67
CA LYS A 61 1.16 -3.80 8.64
C LYS A 61 1.07 -4.31 7.22
N VAL A 62 1.61 -5.50 7.00
CA VAL A 62 1.35 -6.30 5.82
C VAL A 62 0.52 -7.50 6.27
N VAL A 63 -0.72 -7.59 5.82
CA VAL A 63 -1.66 -8.66 6.21
C VAL A 63 -2.21 -9.28 4.94
N ASN A 64 -2.05 -10.58 4.75
CA ASN A 64 -2.50 -11.29 3.54
C ASN A 64 -2.05 -10.60 2.23
N CYS A 65 -0.82 -10.07 2.26
CA CYS A 65 -0.17 -9.37 1.14
C CYS A 65 -0.79 -8.02 0.77
N GLU A 66 -1.63 -7.49 1.65
CA GLU A 66 -2.19 -6.15 1.57
C GLU A 66 -1.48 -5.22 2.55
N LEU A 67 -1.27 -3.98 2.14
CA LEU A 67 -0.74 -2.94 3.00
C LEU A 67 -1.90 -2.33 3.81
N VAL A 68 -1.78 -2.38 5.13
CA VAL A 68 -2.79 -1.86 6.06
C VAL A 68 -2.16 -0.80 6.95
N LEU A 69 -2.77 0.39 7.00
CA LEU A 69 -2.39 1.44 7.96
C LEU A 69 -3.40 1.44 9.11
N GLU A 70 -2.86 1.52 10.33
CA GLU A 70 -3.63 1.87 11.51
C GLU A 70 -3.43 3.36 11.79
N CYS A 71 -4.54 4.09 11.85
CA CYS A 71 -4.57 5.53 12.03
C CYS A 71 -5.73 5.89 12.94
N ASP A 72 -5.47 6.74 13.93
CA ASP A 72 -6.49 7.20 14.87
C ASP A 72 -7.16 8.45 14.27
N PHE A 73 -8.19 8.24 13.45
CA PHE A 73 -8.94 9.33 12.81
C PHE A 73 -9.84 10.04 13.84
N PRO A 74 -9.53 11.28 14.26
CA PRO A 74 -10.44 12.03 15.11
C PRO A 74 -11.70 12.43 14.34
N GLU A 75 -12.83 12.47 15.03
CA GLU A 75 -14.04 13.13 14.52
C GLU A 75 -13.82 14.65 14.52
N ARG A 76 -13.97 15.26 13.34
CA ARG A 76 -13.83 16.69 13.07
C ARG A 76 -15.10 17.25 12.43
N ASP A 77 -15.70 16.50 11.53
CA ASP A 77 -16.93 16.86 10.82
C ASP A 77 -17.74 15.60 10.51
N GLU A 78 -19.08 15.69 10.54
CA GLU A 78 -19.97 14.55 10.26
C GLU A 78 -19.81 14.01 8.83
N SER A 79 -19.37 14.84 7.90
CA SER A 79 -19.16 14.54 6.49
C SER A 79 -17.70 14.26 6.13
N GLN A 80 -16.83 14.10 7.12
CA GLN A 80 -15.40 13.91 6.86
C GLN A 80 -15.12 12.58 6.14
N THR A 81 -14.15 12.60 5.23
CA THR A 81 -13.61 11.39 4.61
C THR A 81 -12.26 11.06 5.23
N ASN A 82 -12.14 9.85 5.76
CA ASN A 82 -10.88 9.31 6.27
C ASN A 82 -10.12 8.65 5.12
N VAL A 83 -8.87 9.07 4.91
CA VAL A 83 -8.05 8.62 3.77
C VAL A 83 -6.79 7.95 4.28
N GLN A 84 -6.53 6.74 3.76
CA GLN A 84 -5.20 6.12 3.77
C GLN A 84 -4.58 6.30 2.39
N ALA A 85 -3.41 6.93 2.33
CA ALA A 85 -2.81 7.37 1.08
C ALA A 85 -1.46 6.68 0.83
N ALA A 86 -1.18 6.42 -0.44
CA ALA A 86 0.12 6.06 -0.95
C ALA A 86 0.66 7.22 -1.76
N VAL A 87 1.95 7.49 -1.64
CA VAL A 87 2.63 8.58 -2.33
C VAL A 87 3.74 7.97 -3.16
N GLY A 88 3.64 8.20 -4.47
CA GLY A 88 4.61 7.78 -5.46
C GLY A 88 5.73 8.77 -5.71
N PRO A 89 6.49 8.59 -6.81
CA PRO A 89 7.60 9.47 -7.17
C PRO A 89 7.19 10.91 -7.52
N LEU A 90 5.93 11.13 -7.88
CA LEU A 90 5.38 12.47 -8.13
C LEU A 90 5.16 13.27 -6.85
N GLY A 91 5.19 12.61 -5.69
CA GLY A 91 5.13 13.25 -4.38
C GLY A 91 3.72 13.64 -3.91
N THR A 92 2.70 13.45 -4.75
CA THR A 92 1.29 13.61 -4.40
C THR A 92 0.60 12.25 -4.20
N SER A 93 -0.68 12.28 -3.83
CA SER A 93 -1.53 11.08 -3.75
C SER A 93 -2.83 11.37 -4.48
N THR A 94 -3.07 10.63 -5.55
CA THR A 94 -4.32 10.66 -6.34
C THR A 94 -5.25 9.51 -5.97
N GLY A 95 -4.71 8.43 -5.41
CA GLY A 95 -5.46 7.28 -4.92
C GLY A 95 -6.06 7.49 -3.52
N PHE A 96 -7.21 6.86 -3.28
CA PHE A 96 -7.82 6.75 -1.97
C PHE A 96 -7.67 5.33 -1.41
N ASN A 97 -7.43 5.23 -0.10
CA ASN A 97 -7.51 4.01 0.71
C ASN A 97 -6.60 2.85 0.28
N LEU A 98 -5.36 3.14 -0.13
CA LEU A 98 -4.34 2.15 -0.51
C LEU A 98 -4.82 1.07 -1.51
N GLN A 99 -5.89 1.33 -2.25
CA GLN A 99 -6.42 0.33 -3.17
C GLN A 99 -5.47 0.13 -4.34
N GLY A 100 -5.32 -1.13 -4.76
CA GLY A 100 -4.42 -1.49 -5.86
C GLY A 100 -2.94 -1.41 -5.50
N THR A 101 -2.58 -1.31 -4.22
CA THR A 101 -1.17 -1.45 -3.82
C THR A 101 -0.76 -2.91 -3.79
N ASN A 102 0.27 -3.28 -4.53
CA ASN A 102 0.83 -4.62 -4.56
C ASN A 102 2.34 -4.59 -4.31
N CYS A 103 2.86 -5.67 -3.74
CA CYS A 103 4.30 -5.85 -3.66
C CYS A 103 4.85 -6.39 -4.99
N VAL A 104 5.93 -5.79 -5.49
CA VAL A 104 6.67 -6.20 -6.68
C VAL A 104 8.03 -6.76 -6.24
N ASP A 105 8.36 -7.96 -6.75
CA ASP A 105 9.65 -8.66 -6.54
C ASP A 105 10.10 -8.83 -5.09
N GLY A 106 9.21 -8.62 -4.13
CA GLY A 106 9.48 -8.74 -2.69
C GLY A 106 10.22 -7.63 -2.02
N THR A 107 10.45 -6.55 -2.74
CA THR A 107 11.31 -5.48 -2.24
C THR A 107 10.61 -4.14 -2.22
N GLN A 108 9.54 -3.97 -3.01
CA GLN A 108 8.95 -2.66 -3.25
C GLN A 108 7.43 -2.73 -3.38
N TRP A 109 6.75 -1.74 -2.81
CA TRP A 109 5.32 -1.55 -3.00
C TRP A 109 5.06 -0.66 -4.21
N HIS A 110 4.06 -1.02 -5.00
CA HIS A 110 3.66 -0.33 -6.21
C HIS A 110 2.15 -0.13 -6.21
N SER A 111 1.66 0.94 -6.84
CA SER A 111 0.24 1.19 -7.12
C SER A 111 0.07 1.60 -8.57
N GLU A 112 -1.03 1.20 -9.20
CA GLU A 112 -1.34 1.63 -10.57
C GLU A 112 -1.42 3.16 -10.72
N ASN A 113 -1.89 3.86 -9.67
CA ASN A 113 -2.08 5.31 -9.69
C ASN A 113 -0.83 6.09 -9.28
N GLU A 114 -0.05 5.54 -8.33
CA GLU A 114 1.08 6.24 -7.73
C GLU A 114 2.43 5.77 -8.30
N GLY A 115 2.47 4.61 -8.95
CA GLY A 115 3.71 3.92 -9.30
C GLY A 115 4.40 3.39 -8.04
N ASP A 116 5.73 3.51 -8.03
CA ASP A 116 6.58 3.04 -6.94
C ASP A 116 6.37 3.84 -5.65
N ILE A 117 5.78 3.17 -4.65
CA ILE A 117 5.36 3.82 -3.42
C ILE A 117 6.58 4.15 -2.57
N GLN A 118 6.77 5.44 -2.32
CA GLN A 118 7.83 5.97 -1.47
C GLN A 118 7.35 6.12 -0.02
N TYR A 119 6.14 6.66 0.14
CA TYR A 119 5.55 6.90 1.44
C TYR A 119 4.10 6.46 1.50
N VAL A 120 3.63 6.19 2.72
CA VAL A 120 2.21 6.04 3.04
C VAL A 120 1.83 6.93 4.20
N GLY A 121 0.54 7.21 4.36
CA GLY A 121 0.08 7.95 5.51
C GLY A 121 -1.42 8.15 5.54
N CYS A 122 -1.89 8.94 6.50
CA CYS A 122 -3.30 9.16 6.74
C CYS A 122 -3.62 10.64 6.82
N PHE A 123 -4.81 11.00 6.33
CA PHE A 123 -5.37 12.33 6.50
C PHE A 123 -6.88 12.31 6.42
N ILE A 124 -7.49 13.40 6.88
CA ILE A 124 -8.93 13.64 6.80
C ILE A 124 -9.19 14.69 5.72
N ILE A 125 -10.19 14.47 4.89
CA ILE A 125 -10.75 15.46 3.98
C ILE A 125 -12.10 15.94 4.53
N VAL A 126 -12.30 17.26 4.53
CA VAL A 126 -13.61 17.89 4.73
C VAL A 126 -13.90 18.77 3.52
N SER A 127 -15.00 18.51 2.82
CA SER A 127 -15.43 19.31 1.67
C SER A 127 -15.70 20.75 2.11
N LYS A 128 -15.32 21.73 1.27
CA LYS A 128 -15.72 23.14 1.50
C LYS A 128 -17.15 23.44 1.03
N TYR A 129 -17.78 22.49 0.35
CA TYR A 129 -19.09 22.60 -0.30
C TYR A 129 -20.05 21.51 0.15
#